data_AF-A0A2V7Y2N2-F1
#
_entry.id   AF-A0A2V7Y2N2-F1
#
_cell.length_a   1.000
_cell.length_b   1.000
_cell.length_c   1.000
_cell.angle_alpha   90.00
_cell.angle_beta   90.00
_cell.angle_gamma   90.00
#
_symmetry.space_group_name_H-M   'P 1'
#
loop_
_entity.id
_entity.type
_entity.pdbx_description
1 polymer ?
#
loop_
_entity_poly.entity_id
_entity_poly.type
_entity_poly.pdbx_seq_one_letter_code
_entity_poly.pdbx_strand_id
1 'polypeptide(L)' 'MARGWESKSVESQQSDIGVGKEKPVDQRRHSLEMSRRRIVSELAATKSAARKTSLEAALKHLDAELAKLL' A
#
# COMPACT_ATOMS: atom_id res chain seq x y z
N MET A 1 -24.51 9.04 21.60
CA MET A 1 -23.27 9.46 20.91
C MET A 1 -22.45 8.21 20.62
N ALA A 2 -22.75 7.53 19.51
CA ALA A 2 -22.03 6.32 19.11
C ALA A 2 -20.64 6.73 18.64
N ARG A 3 -19.61 6.24 19.33
CA ARG A 3 -18.21 6.56 19.06
C ARG A 3 -17.87 5.92 17.72
N GLY A 4 -17.62 6.75 16.71
CA GLY A 4 -17.38 6.35 15.33
C GLY A 4 -16.19 5.41 15.18
N TRP A 5 -16.48 4.13 15.02
CA TRP A 5 -15.58 3.13 14.47
C TRP A 5 -16.03 2.80 13.04
N GLU A 6 -16.19 3.85 12.24
CA GLU A 6 -16.40 3.76 10.79
C GLU A 6 -15.11 4.17 10.07
N SER A 7 -14.05 3.39 10.30
CA SER A 7 -12.99 3.25 9.28
C SER A 7 -13.37 2.01 8.46
N LYS A 8 -14.40 2.13 7.61
CA LYS A 8 -14.27 2.35 6.16
C LYS A 8 -13.32 1.32 5.51
N SER A 9 -13.93 0.20 5.14
CA SER A 9 -13.72 -0.50 3.87
C SER A 9 -12.28 -0.91 3.54
N VAL A 10 -11.84 -2.04 4.11
CA VAL A 10 -10.85 -2.92 3.47
C VAL A 10 -11.62 -3.86 2.53
N GLU A 11 -12.32 -3.28 1.57
CA GLU A 11 -13.03 -4.01 0.51
C GLU A 11 -13.08 -3.09 -0.71
N SER A 12 -12.05 -3.20 -1.54
CA SER A 12 -11.88 -2.68 -2.91
C SER A 12 -10.36 -2.74 -3.14
N GLN A 13 -9.81 -3.68 -3.90
CA GLN A 13 -9.87 -3.71 -5.36
C GLN A 13 -9.52 -5.13 -5.86
N GLN A 14 -10.49 -6.04 -5.91
CA GLN A 14 -10.31 -7.31 -6.64
C GLN A 14 -11.50 -7.65 -7.53
N SER A 15 -12.37 -6.66 -7.77
CA SER A 15 -13.53 -6.77 -8.62
C SER A 15 -13.43 -5.68 -9.66
N ASP A 16 -13.53 -6.08 -10.93
CA ASP A 16 -13.60 -5.22 -12.12
C ASP A 16 -12.27 -4.87 -12.82
N ILE A 17 -11.69 -5.83 -13.56
CA ILE A 17 -11.17 -5.58 -14.91
C ILE A 17 -11.47 -6.81 -15.78
N GLY A 18 -12.66 -6.82 -16.37
CA GLY A 18 -12.86 -7.52 -17.63
C GLY A 18 -12.19 -6.72 -18.76
N VAL A 19 -11.60 -7.44 -19.72
CA VAL A 19 -11.17 -6.94 -21.04
C VAL A 19 -9.83 -6.21 -21.10
N GLY A 20 -8.75 -6.96 -20.93
CA GLY A 20 -7.41 -6.58 -21.38
C GLY A 20 -6.38 -7.45 -20.68
N LYS A 21 -5.55 -8.17 -21.43
CA LYS A 21 -4.37 -8.87 -20.89
C LYS A 21 -3.34 -7.83 -20.42
N GLU A 22 -3.62 -7.09 -19.35
CA GLU A 22 -2.56 -6.44 -18.60
C GLU A 22 -1.73 -7.56 -17.97
N LYS A 23 -0.42 -7.52 -18.20
CA LYS A 23 0.45 -8.60 -17.77
C LYS A 23 0.38 -8.66 -16.24
N PRO A 24 0.41 -9.85 -15.61
CA PRO A 24 0.35 -9.99 -14.15
C PRO A 24 1.43 -9.19 -13.40
N VAL A 25 2.51 -8.81 -14.11
CA VAL A 25 3.58 -7.94 -13.63
C VAL A 25 3.09 -6.52 -13.37
N ASP A 26 2.22 -5.97 -14.22
CA ASP A 26 1.72 -4.59 -14.10
C ASP A 26 0.78 -4.45 -12.89
N GLN A 27 -0.08 -5.45 -12.65
CA GLN A 27 -0.96 -5.49 -11.47
C GLN A 27 -0.17 -5.61 -10.16
N ARG A 28 0.87 -6.45 -10.14
CA ARG A 28 1.74 -6.61 -8.97
C ARG A 28 2.53 -5.32 -8.70
N ARG A 29 3.06 -4.70 -9.74
CA ARG A 29 3.73 -3.40 -9.61
C ARG A 29 2.78 -2.32 -9.08
N HIS A 30 1.58 -2.23 -9.63
CA HIS A 30 0.58 -1.24 -9.21
C HIS A 30 0.20 -1.40 -7.73
N SER A 31 -0.02 -2.64 -7.27
CA SER A 31 -0.34 -2.90 -5.85
C SER A 31 0.81 -2.56 -4.90
N LEU A 32 2.06 -2.80 -5.30
CA LEU A 32 3.26 -2.40 -4.54
C LEU A 32 3.41 -0.86 -4.49
N GLU A 33 3.17 -0.17 -5.61
CA GLU A 33 3.21 1.30 -5.67
C GLU A 33 2.15 1.95 -4.78
N MET A 34 0.93 1.40 -4.77
CA MET A 34 -0.16 1.85 -3.89
C MET A 34 0.21 1.67 -2.41
N SER A 35 0.78 0.52 -2.05
CA SER A 35 1.25 0.23 -0.70
C SER A 35 2.37 1.18 -0.27
N ARG A 36 3.31 1.47 -1.18
CA ARG A 36 4.41 2.41 -0.95
C ARG A 36 3.89 3.81 -0.61
N ARG A 37 2.95 4.32 -1.39
CA ARG A 37 2.33 5.64 -1.17
C ARG A 37 1.64 5.72 0.19
N ARG A 38 0.92 4.65 0.59
CA ARG A 38 0.28 4.57 1.90
C ARG A 38 1.31 4.64 3.03
N ILE A 39 2.40 3.88 2.95
CA ILE A 39 3.46 3.90 3.98
C ILE A 39 4.10 5.27 4.11
N VAL A 40 4.37 5.95 2.99
CA VAL A 40 4.91 7.33 3.01
C VAL A 40 3.96 8.30 3.69
N SER A 41 2.65 8.20 3.41
CA SER A 41 1.62 8.99 4.10
C SER A 41 1.56 8.68 5.60
N GLU A 42 1.61 7.41 5.97
CA GLU A 42 1.64 6.99 7.38
C GLU A 42 2.91 7.45 8.10
N LEU A 43 4.08 7.45 7.44
CA LEU A 43 5.32 7.99 7.99
C LEU A 43 5.23 9.48 8.27
N ALA A 44 4.59 10.25 7.38
CA ALA A 44 4.39 11.68 7.58
C ALA A 44 3.41 11.98 8.72
N ALA A 45 2.40 11.14 8.92
CA ALA A 45 1.40 11.30 9.99
C ALA A 45 1.86 10.75 11.35
N THR A 46 2.79 9.77 11.38
CA THR A 46 3.18 9.10 12.61
C THR A 46 4.13 9.93 13.45
N LYS A 47 3.85 10.03 14.75
CA LYS A 47 4.73 10.68 15.74
C LYS A 47 5.49 9.68 16.61
N SER A 48 5.20 8.38 16.48
CA SER A 48 5.83 7.32 17.27
C SER A 48 7.12 6.86 16.59
N ALA A 49 8.25 6.96 17.29
CA ALA A 49 9.55 6.53 16.79
C ALA A 49 9.57 5.02 16.47
N ALA A 50 8.97 4.18 17.31
CA ALA A 50 8.90 2.73 17.08
C ALA A 50 8.12 2.40 15.80
N ARG A 51 6.97 3.05 15.59
CA ARG A 51 6.16 2.86 14.37
C ARG A 51 6.88 3.38 13.13
N LYS A 52 7.62 4.49 13.26
CA LYS A 52 8.43 5.06 12.19
C LYS A 52 9.48 4.06 11.70
N THR A 53 10.22 3.43 12.61
CA THR A 53 11.22 2.39 12.26
C THR A 53 10.60 1.22 11.50
N SER A 54 9.44 0.72 11.95
CA SER A 54 8.73 -0.36 11.25
C SER A 54 8.25 0.04 9.86
N LEU A 55 7.70 1.25 9.71
CA LEU A 55 7.24 1.77 8.43
C LEU A 55 8.41 2.03 7.46
N GLU A 56 9.54 2.53 7.95
CA GLU A 56 10.76 2.70 7.14
C GLU A 56 11.31 1.35 6.64
N ALA A 57 11.31 0.32 7.49
CA ALA A 57 11.72 -1.03 7.10
C ALA A 57 10.77 -1.61 6.03
N ALA A 58 9.46 -1.43 6.21
CA ALA A 58 8.46 -1.85 5.24
C ALA A 58 8.59 -1.09 3.91
N LEU A 59 8.89 0.21 3.95
CA LEU A 59 9.13 1.02 2.75
C LEU A 59 10.33 0.49 1.95
N LYS A 60 11.45 0.21 2.63
CA LYS A 60 12.64 -0.38 1.99
C LYS A 60 12.34 -1.72 1.34
N HIS A 61 11.52 -2.55 1.99
CA HIS A 61 11.10 -3.83 1.41
C HIS A 61 10.28 -3.65 0.12
N LEU A 62 9.31 -2.74 0.13
CA LEU A 62 8.50 -2.44 -1.06
C LEU A 62 9.35 -1.84 -2.20
N ASP A 63 10.28 -0.94 -1.88
CA ASP A 63 11.20 -0.37 -2.87
C ASP A 63 12.09 -1.47 -3.51
N ALA A 64 12.55 -2.45 -2.72
CA ALA A 64 13.31 -3.59 -3.24
C ALA A 64 12.46 -4.52 -4.12
N GLU A 65 11.20 -4.76 -3.78
CA GLU A 65 10.29 -5.55 -4.61
C GLU A 65 9.94 -4.81 -5.91
N LEU A 66 9.74 -3.50 -5.88
CA LEU A 66 9.54 -2.68 -7.07
C LEU A 66 10.77 -2.68 -7.98
N ALA A 67 11.98 -2.61 -7.41
CA ALA A 67 13.22 -2.67 -8.17
C ALA A 67 13.41 -4.00 -8.92
N LYS A 68 12.84 -5.11 -8.43
CA LYS A 68 12.88 -6.41 -9.14
C LYS A 68 11.88 -6.49 -10.30
N LEU A 69 10.90 -5.58 -10.35
CA LEU A 69 9.85 -5.52 -11.37
C LEU A 69 10.08 -4.40 -12.40
N LEU A 70 11.16 -3.63 -12.24
CA LEU A 70 11.67 -2.63 -13.19
C LEU A 70 12.63 -3.28 -14.18
#